data_AF-A0AAV2ATQ5-F1
#
_entry.id   AF-A0AAV2ATQ5-F1
#
_cell.length_a   1.000
_cell.length_b   1.000
_cell.length_c   1.000
_cell.angle_alpha   90.00
_cell.angle_beta   90.00
_cell.angle_gamma   90.00
#
_symmetry.space_group_name_H-M   'P 1'
#
loop_
_entity.id
_entity.type
_entity.pdbx_description
1 polymer ?
#
loop_
_entity_poly.entity_id
_entity_poly.type
_entity_poly.pdbx_seq_one_letter_code
_entity_poly.pdbx_strand_id
1 'polypeptide(L)'
;MARGWLCTAMLRRCSSHIFKTVILLFVVSFLWLQLRIVNLKPDLFNSPKNHYSDPELTFFANFSAIVNSVNTTTPANLMMLSDTIEEMNSLQAVSNIEKFGPLNENDVVIVIQVHNRAQYLYALIESLRQAQNINQTLLVFSHDLFDAHINALIQRIDFTKVMQIFYPYSIQLHPNEFPGHDPKDCLRNMKKEEALKKGCNNAKFPDLYGHYREAKFTQTKHHWWWKVNHLMDGLQITKNHIGPVLLLEEDHYVAPDFLYILRMMENLKITKCPQCNILCLGTYVKSYNYAAFTKKD
;
A
#
# COMPACT_ATOMS: atom_id res chain seq x y z
N MET A 1 -15.62 -84.45 18.57
CA MET A 1 -14.43 -83.64 18.86
C MET A 1 -14.80 -82.16 18.85
N ALA A 2 -15.23 -81.63 19.98
CA ALA A 2 -15.59 -80.23 20.17
C ALA A 2 -14.43 -79.51 20.87
N ARG A 3 -13.44 -79.00 20.13
CA ARG A 3 -12.36 -78.16 20.68
C ARG A 3 -11.95 -76.96 19.81
N GLY A 4 -12.61 -76.71 18.67
CA GLY A 4 -12.21 -75.67 17.71
C GLY A 4 -12.92 -74.31 17.79
N TRP A 5 -14.04 -74.18 18.52
CA TRP A 5 -14.91 -72.98 18.43
C TRP A 5 -14.80 -71.99 19.61
N LEU A 6 -14.22 -72.37 20.74
CA LEU A 6 -14.06 -71.44 21.88
C LEU A 6 -12.88 -70.46 21.71
N CYS A 7 -11.88 -70.78 20.88
CA CYS A 7 -10.65 -69.98 20.79
C CYS A 7 -10.83 -68.70 19.94
N THR A 8 -11.67 -68.72 18.90
CA THR A 8 -11.86 -67.59 17.97
C THR A 8 -12.79 -66.50 18.51
N ALA A 9 -13.77 -66.84 19.35
CA ALA A 9 -14.65 -65.86 20.00
C ALA A 9 -13.94 -65.08 21.12
N MET A 10 -13.06 -65.74 21.88
CA MET A 10 -12.23 -65.12 22.92
C MET A 10 -11.22 -64.12 22.32
N LEU A 11 -10.57 -64.47 21.20
CA LEU A 11 -9.62 -63.59 20.51
C LEU A 11 -10.28 -62.32 19.93
N ARG A 12 -11.48 -62.43 19.34
CA ARG A 12 -12.23 -61.26 18.84
C ARG A 12 -12.72 -60.34 19.96
N ARG A 13 -13.14 -60.91 21.09
CA ARG A 13 -13.59 -60.13 22.26
C ARG A 13 -12.42 -59.42 22.94
N CYS A 14 -11.27 -60.06 23.07
CA CYS A 14 -10.06 -59.45 23.64
C CYS A 14 -9.52 -58.32 22.75
N SER A 15 -9.51 -58.51 21.42
CA SER A 15 -9.13 -57.48 20.45
C SER A 15 -10.05 -56.25 20.49
N SER A 16 -11.37 -56.44 20.64
CA SER A 16 -12.32 -55.34 20.78
C SER A 16 -12.12 -54.55 22.08
N HIS A 17 -11.80 -55.22 23.19
CA HIS A 17 -11.50 -54.54 24.44
C HIS A 17 -10.18 -53.75 24.37
N ILE A 18 -9.13 -54.32 23.77
CA ILE A 18 -7.85 -53.62 23.58
C ILE A 18 -8.05 -52.37 22.71
N PHE A 19 -8.79 -52.48 21.60
CA PHE A 19 -9.07 -51.34 20.73
C PHE A 19 -9.84 -50.22 21.44
N LYS A 20 -10.86 -50.57 22.24
CA LYS A 20 -11.61 -49.60 23.05
C LYS A 20 -10.72 -48.93 24.11
N THR A 21 -9.82 -49.68 24.75
CA THR A 21 -8.88 -49.13 25.73
C THR A 21 -7.88 -48.17 25.07
N VAL A 22 -7.38 -48.50 23.87
CA VAL A 22 -6.47 -47.61 23.12
C VAL A 22 -7.16 -46.31 22.71
N ILE A 23 -8.41 -46.38 22.23
CA ILE A 23 -9.20 -45.18 21.90
C ILE A 23 -9.44 -44.33 23.15
N LEU A 24 -9.81 -44.95 24.28
CA LEU A 24 -10.03 -44.23 25.53
C LEU A 24 -8.76 -43.50 25.98
N LEU A 25 -7.61 -44.18 25.95
CA LEU A 25 -6.31 -43.59 26.31
C LEU A 25 -5.94 -42.44 25.37
N PHE A 26 -6.22 -42.57 24.07
CA PHE A 26 -5.99 -41.49 23.11
C PHE A 26 -6.88 -40.27 23.39
N VAL A 27 -8.18 -40.48 23.64
CA VAL A 27 -9.12 -39.38 23.94
C VAL A 27 -8.76 -38.70 25.26
N VAL A 28 -8.41 -39.45 26.29
CA VAL A 28 -7.99 -38.89 27.59
C VAL A 28 -6.69 -38.13 27.46
N SER A 29 -5.69 -38.67 26.74
CA SER A 29 -4.43 -37.98 26.47
C SER A 29 -4.64 -36.70 25.66
N PHE A 30 -5.48 -36.75 24.62
CA PHE A 30 -5.82 -35.58 23.80
C PHE A 30 -6.54 -34.50 24.61
N LEU A 31 -7.54 -34.86 25.42
CA LEU A 31 -8.24 -33.92 26.30
C LEU A 31 -7.31 -33.34 27.37
N TRP A 32 -6.43 -34.16 27.94
CA TRP A 32 -5.42 -33.70 28.90
C TRP A 32 -4.43 -32.72 28.25
N LEU A 33 -4.01 -32.98 27.00
CA LEU A 33 -3.15 -32.08 26.24
C LEU A 33 -3.85 -30.75 25.91
N GLN A 34 -5.12 -30.79 25.50
CA GLN A 34 -5.92 -29.59 25.25
C GLN A 34 -6.07 -28.75 26.52
N LEU A 35 -6.38 -29.37 27.67
CA LEU A 35 -6.49 -28.68 28.95
C LEU A 35 -5.14 -28.13 29.44
N ARG A 36 -4.02 -28.83 29.20
CA ARG A 36 -2.66 -28.34 29.47
C ARG A 36 -2.27 -27.16 28.59
N ILE A 37 -2.59 -27.21 27.29
CA ILE A 37 -2.31 -26.11 26.35
C ILE A 37 -3.09 -24.85 26.74
N VAL A 38 -4.34 -25.02 27.18
CA VAL A 38 -5.16 -23.91 27.72
C VAL A 38 -4.55 -23.36 29.02
N ASN A 39 -4.07 -24.22 29.92
CA ASN A 39 -3.42 -23.82 31.18
C ASN A 39 -1.96 -23.33 31.06
N LEU A 40 -1.30 -23.52 29.91
CA LEU A 40 0.01 -22.92 29.61
C LEU A 40 -0.10 -21.52 29.00
N LYS A 41 -1.32 -21.05 28.69
CA LYS A 41 -1.60 -19.74 28.09
C LYS A 41 -2.48 -18.76 28.91
N PRO A 42 -2.59 -18.80 30.26
CA PRO A 42 -3.19 -17.67 30.98
C PRO A 42 -2.31 -16.41 30.92
N ASP A 43 -0.98 -16.59 30.88
CA ASP A 43 -0.02 -15.48 31.01
C ASP A 43 0.46 -14.91 29.66
N LEU A 44 0.05 -15.49 28.53
CA LEU A 44 0.33 -14.91 27.20
C LEU A 44 -0.78 -13.97 26.70
N PHE A 45 -1.92 -13.92 27.40
CA PHE A 45 -3.06 -13.05 27.08
C PHE A 45 -3.31 -11.95 28.13
N ASN A 46 -2.66 -12.03 29.29
CA ASN A 46 -2.62 -10.92 30.24
C ASN A 46 -1.40 -10.05 29.93
N SER A 47 -1.51 -9.22 28.90
CA SER A 47 -0.70 -8.02 28.83
C SER A 47 -1.00 -7.21 30.10
N PRO A 48 0.01 -6.79 30.89
CA PRO A 48 -0.26 -5.87 31.99
C PRO A 48 -0.98 -4.66 31.38
N LYS A 49 -2.15 -4.31 31.94
CA LYS A 49 -2.84 -3.06 31.62
C LYS A 49 -1.94 -1.91 32.06
N ASN A 50 -0.92 -1.63 31.25
CA ASN A 50 -0.18 -0.41 31.34
C ASN A 50 -1.14 0.70 30.88
N HIS A 51 -1.32 1.68 31.74
CA HIS A 51 -2.03 2.92 31.51
C HIS A 51 -1.28 3.82 30.49
N TYR A 52 -0.72 3.22 29.43
CA TYR A 52 -0.24 3.94 28.27
C TYR A 52 -1.44 4.05 27.34
N SER A 53 -1.90 5.28 27.09
CA SER A 53 -2.80 5.55 25.98
C SER A 53 -2.19 4.91 24.73
N ASP A 54 -2.81 3.84 24.24
CA ASP A 54 -2.31 3.09 23.09
C ASP A 54 -2.24 4.07 21.90
N PRO A 55 -1.04 4.50 21.48
CA PRO A 55 -0.90 5.50 20.43
C PRO A 55 -1.48 5.00 19.12
N GLU A 56 -1.46 3.68 18.91
CA GLU A 56 -2.01 3.01 17.73
C GLU A 56 -3.54 3.08 17.74
N LEU A 57 -4.17 2.75 18.88
CA LEU A 57 -5.61 2.86 19.05
C LEU A 57 -6.11 4.31 18.88
N THR A 58 -5.36 5.26 19.42
CA THR A 58 -5.69 6.69 19.34
C THR A 58 -5.53 7.20 17.90
N PHE A 59 -4.51 6.73 17.20
CA PHE A 59 -4.27 7.02 15.78
C PHE A 59 -5.40 6.51 14.89
N PHE A 60 -5.83 5.25 15.06
CA PHE A 60 -6.95 4.69 14.31
C PHE A 60 -8.29 5.34 14.66
N ALA A 61 -8.49 5.73 15.92
CA ALA A 61 -9.67 6.48 16.33
C ALA A 61 -9.73 7.86 15.66
N ASN A 62 -8.62 8.60 15.64
CA ASN A 62 -8.52 9.89 14.95
C ASN A 62 -8.75 9.75 13.45
N PHE A 63 -8.12 8.77 12.80
CA PHE A 63 -8.36 8.45 11.40
C PHE A 63 -9.85 8.21 11.11
N SER A 64 -10.49 7.34 11.91
CA SER A 64 -11.91 7.00 11.75
C SER A 64 -12.81 8.23 11.96
N ALA A 65 -12.51 9.06 12.95
CA ALA A 65 -13.25 10.30 13.21
C ALA A 65 -13.12 11.29 12.03
N ILE A 66 -11.93 11.42 11.45
CA ILE A 66 -11.69 12.25 10.26
C ILE A 66 -12.53 11.75 9.11
N VAL A 67 -12.43 10.47 8.75
CA VAL A 67 -13.16 9.88 7.62
C VAL A 67 -14.67 10.04 7.79
N ASN A 68 -15.20 9.78 9.00
CA ASN A 68 -16.63 9.92 9.27
C ASN A 68 -17.14 11.37 9.29
N SER A 69 -16.27 12.34 9.56
CA SER A 69 -16.63 13.77 9.56
C SER A 69 -16.73 14.38 8.16
N VAL A 70 -16.34 13.63 7.12
CA VAL A 70 -16.27 14.11 5.75
C VAL A 70 -17.61 13.83 5.06
N ASN A 71 -18.41 14.89 4.84
CA ASN A 71 -19.56 14.82 3.93
C ASN A 71 -19.03 14.90 2.50
N THR A 72 -18.89 13.76 1.84
CA THR A 72 -18.39 13.71 0.47
C THR A 72 -19.47 13.42 -0.56
N THR A 73 -19.48 14.27 -1.58
CA THR A 73 -20.18 14.02 -2.84
C THR A 73 -19.21 13.32 -3.80
N THR A 74 -19.47 12.05 -4.08
CA THR A 74 -18.88 11.37 -5.23
C THR A 74 -19.65 11.75 -6.49
N PRO A 75 -18.96 11.94 -7.64
CA PRO A 75 -19.65 12.13 -8.92
C PRO A 75 -20.64 11.00 -9.18
N ALA A 76 -21.87 11.36 -9.60
CA ALA A 76 -22.99 10.43 -9.65
C ALA A 76 -22.87 9.34 -10.73
N ASN A 77 -22.09 9.60 -11.78
CA ASN A 77 -21.86 8.67 -12.88
C ASN A 77 -20.48 8.86 -13.50
N LEU A 78 -20.12 7.97 -14.42
CA LEU A 78 -18.80 7.93 -15.07
C LEU A 78 -18.48 9.19 -15.88
N MET A 79 -19.47 9.76 -16.57
CA MET A 79 -19.27 10.97 -17.38
C MET A 79 -18.93 12.16 -16.48
N MET A 80 -19.72 12.39 -15.43
CA MET A 80 -19.45 13.44 -14.44
C MET A 80 -18.10 13.22 -13.74
N LEU A 81 -17.73 11.96 -13.45
CA LEU A 81 -16.43 11.65 -12.87
C LEU A 81 -15.28 12.01 -13.81
N SER A 82 -15.39 11.66 -15.09
CA SER A 82 -14.41 12.01 -16.11
C SER A 82 -14.26 13.52 -16.24
N ASP A 83 -15.38 14.25 -16.38
CA ASP A 83 -15.41 15.71 -16.49
C ASP A 83 -14.77 16.37 -15.25
N THR A 84 -15.09 15.85 -14.05
CA THR A 84 -14.50 16.34 -12.78
C THR A 84 -12.98 16.15 -12.77
N ILE A 85 -12.48 14.98 -13.18
CA ILE A 85 -11.04 14.69 -13.21
C ILE A 85 -10.32 15.57 -14.24
N GLU A 86 -10.92 15.75 -15.42
CA GLU A 86 -10.37 16.63 -16.46
C GLU A 86 -10.29 18.08 -15.97
N GLU A 87 -11.36 18.58 -15.34
CA GLU A 87 -11.40 19.92 -14.76
C GLU A 87 -10.33 20.08 -13.67
N MET A 88 -10.25 19.15 -12.71
CA MET A 88 -9.26 19.21 -11.62
C MET A 88 -7.82 19.22 -12.14
N ASN A 89 -7.51 18.39 -13.13
CA ASN A 89 -6.19 18.36 -13.76
C ASN A 89 -5.90 19.61 -14.59
N SER A 90 -6.90 20.20 -15.23
CA SER A 90 -6.77 21.44 -15.99
C SER A 90 -6.52 22.65 -15.09
N LEU A 91 -7.25 22.73 -13.97
CA LEU A 91 -7.13 23.81 -13.00
C LEU A 91 -5.75 23.83 -12.31
N GLN A 92 -5.12 22.66 -12.12
CA GLN A 92 -3.84 22.52 -11.41
C GLN A 92 -3.82 23.31 -10.09
N ALA A 93 -4.92 23.24 -9.34
CA ALA A 93 -5.09 24.03 -8.14
C ALA A 93 -4.08 23.61 -7.06
N VAL A 94 -3.42 24.60 -6.46
CA VAL A 94 -2.47 24.38 -5.37
C VAL A 94 -2.99 25.05 -4.11
N SER A 95 -3.25 24.21 -3.10
CA SER A 95 -3.71 24.65 -1.80
C SER A 95 -2.56 25.23 -0.98
N ASN A 96 -2.90 26.16 -0.07
CA ASN A 96 -1.99 26.77 0.90
C ASN A 96 -0.86 27.65 0.34
N ILE A 97 -0.88 28.03 -0.95
CA ILE A 97 0.11 28.97 -1.52
C ILE A 97 0.12 30.30 -0.77
N GLU A 98 -1.04 30.84 -0.40
CA GLU A 98 -1.12 32.12 0.31
C GLU A 98 -0.42 32.08 1.68
N LYS A 99 -0.38 30.91 2.32
CA LYS A 99 0.23 30.70 3.64
C LYS A 99 1.73 30.42 3.54
N PHE A 100 2.18 29.68 2.52
CA PHE A 100 3.56 29.18 2.43
C PHE A 100 4.39 29.83 1.30
N GLY A 101 3.80 30.76 0.55
CA GLY A 101 4.44 31.40 -0.60
C GLY A 101 4.44 30.52 -1.86
N PRO A 102 5.05 30.99 -2.97
CA PRO A 102 5.21 30.20 -4.18
C PRO A 102 6.23 29.05 -4.00
N LEU A 103 6.25 28.12 -4.96
CA LEU A 103 7.31 27.11 -5.06
C LEU A 103 8.60 27.78 -5.58
N ASN A 104 9.70 27.67 -4.86
CA ASN A 104 11.01 28.11 -5.33
C ASN A 104 11.66 27.02 -6.20
N GLU A 105 12.56 27.43 -7.10
CA GLU A 105 13.21 26.54 -8.07
C GLU A 105 13.95 25.36 -7.43
N ASN A 106 14.50 25.55 -6.22
CA ASN A 106 15.28 24.56 -5.48
C ASN A 106 14.50 23.88 -4.32
N ASP A 107 13.22 24.20 -4.14
CA ASP A 107 12.42 23.56 -3.10
C ASP A 107 12.24 22.07 -3.41
N VAL A 108 12.03 21.23 -2.39
CA VAL A 108 11.79 19.80 -2.63
C VAL A 108 10.34 19.61 -3.08
N VAL A 109 10.15 18.93 -4.21
CA VAL A 109 8.84 18.48 -4.67
C VAL A 109 8.69 17.00 -4.31
N ILE A 110 7.67 16.66 -3.53
CA ILE A 110 7.40 15.28 -3.11
C ILE A 110 6.15 14.81 -3.84
N VAL A 111 6.29 13.75 -4.64
CA VAL A 111 5.19 13.15 -5.39
C VAL A 111 4.82 11.82 -4.77
N ILE A 112 3.57 11.69 -4.34
CA ILE A 112 3.03 10.51 -3.67
C ILE A 112 2.07 9.79 -4.62
N GLN A 113 2.35 8.54 -4.95
CA GLN A 113 1.40 7.69 -5.67
C GLN A 113 0.35 7.13 -4.71
N VAL A 114 -0.92 7.43 -4.97
CA VAL A 114 -2.07 7.10 -4.13
C VAL A 114 -3.03 6.18 -4.90
N HIS A 115 -3.53 5.14 -4.22
CA HIS A 115 -4.54 4.22 -4.75
C HIS A 115 -5.80 4.25 -3.89
N ASN A 116 -5.87 3.43 -2.83
CA ASN A 116 -7.09 3.28 -2.04
C ASN A 116 -6.83 2.94 -0.56
N ARG A 117 -5.61 3.10 -0.06
CA ARG A 117 -5.28 2.70 1.31
C ARG A 117 -5.16 3.90 2.25
N ALA A 118 -6.30 4.52 2.52
CA ALA A 118 -6.41 5.75 3.31
C ALA A 118 -5.70 5.71 4.68
N GLN A 119 -5.69 4.55 5.36
CA GLN A 119 -5.00 4.39 6.65
C GLN A 119 -3.46 4.55 6.55
N TYR A 120 -2.86 4.03 5.47
CA TYR A 120 -1.43 4.14 5.23
C TYR A 120 -1.08 5.56 4.79
N LEU A 121 -1.91 6.13 3.91
CA LEU A 121 -1.78 7.51 3.49
C LEU A 121 -1.84 8.47 4.69
N TYR A 122 -2.75 8.21 5.63
CA TYR A 122 -2.83 9.00 6.87
C TYR A 122 -1.54 8.90 7.69
N ALA A 123 -0.94 7.71 7.81
CA ALA A 123 0.34 7.54 8.50
C ALA A 123 1.47 8.31 7.81
N LEU A 124 1.51 8.29 6.47
CA LEU A 124 2.45 9.09 5.69
C LEU A 124 2.25 10.59 5.95
N ILE A 125 1.02 11.09 5.87
CA ILE A 125 0.68 12.50 6.11
C ILE A 125 1.11 12.93 7.52
N GLU A 126 0.85 12.12 8.54
CA GLU A 126 1.25 12.42 9.93
C GLU A 126 2.78 12.40 10.12
N SER A 127 3.49 11.52 9.40
CA SER A 127 4.96 11.53 9.39
C SER A 127 5.54 12.77 8.69
N LEU A 128 4.92 13.20 7.58
CA LEU A 128 5.30 14.42 6.85
C LEU A 128 5.03 15.67 7.69
N ARG A 129 3.91 15.72 8.42
CA ARG A 129 3.56 16.82 9.34
C ARG A 129 4.65 17.07 10.38
N GLN A 130 5.32 16.01 10.84
CA GLN A 130 6.38 16.07 11.84
C GLN A 130 7.76 16.39 11.26
N ALA A 131 7.90 16.38 9.93
CA ALA A 131 9.20 16.58 9.30
C ALA A 131 9.65 18.05 9.34
N GLN A 132 10.93 18.24 9.67
CA GLN A 132 11.52 19.57 9.72
C GLN A 132 11.57 20.20 8.33
N ASN A 133 11.21 21.48 8.24
CA ASN A 133 11.19 22.28 7.01
C ASN A 133 10.20 21.81 5.94
N ILE A 134 9.21 20.97 6.30
CA ILE A 134 8.19 20.49 5.37
C ILE A 134 7.39 21.62 4.73
N ASN A 135 7.21 22.75 5.43
CA ASN A 135 6.47 23.93 4.97
C ASN A 135 7.03 24.57 3.68
N GLN A 136 8.29 24.32 3.34
CA GLN A 136 8.90 24.82 2.11
C GLN A 136 8.57 23.94 0.90
N THR A 137 8.12 22.70 1.10
CA THR A 137 7.93 21.71 0.03
C THR A 137 6.63 21.93 -0.77
N LEU A 138 6.51 21.24 -1.90
CA LEU A 138 5.23 20.98 -2.57
C LEU A 138 4.93 19.48 -2.47
N LEU A 139 3.78 19.13 -1.91
CA LEU A 139 3.25 17.77 -1.96
C LEU A 139 2.32 17.62 -3.16
N VAL A 140 2.63 16.69 -4.07
CA VAL A 140 1.78 16.33 -5.20
C VAL A 140 1.23 14.92 -4.96
N PHE A 141 -0.05 14.82 -4.67
CA PHE A 141 -0.73 13.53 -4.55
C PHE A 141 -1.26 13.13 -5.93
N SER A 142 -0.81 11.99 -6.42
CA SER A 142 -1.15 11.45 -7.73
C SER A 142 -2.05 10.24 -7.57
N HIS A 143 -3.28 10.35 -8.05
CA HIS A 143 -4.36 9.40 -7.80
C HIS A 143 -4.68 8.58 -9.05
N ASP A 144 -4.82 7.26 -8.93
CA ASP A 144 -5.46 6.43 -9.97
C ASP A 144 -6.87 5.95 -9.58
N LEU A 145 -7.39 6.48 -8.48
CA LEU A 145 -8.76 6.28 -8.03
C LEU A 145 -9.26 7.60 -7.42
N PHE A 146 -10.41 8.07 -7.89
CA PHE A 146 -11.16 9.11 -7.23
C PHE A 146 -11.90 8.50 -6.04
N ASP A 147 -11.40 8.77 -4.85
CA ASP A 147 -12.05 8.45 -3.59
C ASP A 147 -12.23 9.74 -2.80
N ALA A 148 -13.49 10.09 -2.54
CA ALA A 148 -13.82 11.37 -1.96
C ALA A 148 -13.32 11.50 -0.51
N HIS A 149 -13.21 10.39 0.25
CA HIS A 149 -12.64 10.41 1.60
C HIS A 149 -11.13 10.64 1.57
N ILE A 150 -10.41 10.00 0.65
CA ILE A 150 -8.98 10.23 0.43
C ILE A 150 -8.74 11.68 0.00
N ASN A 151 -9.54 12.19 -0.94
CA ASN A 151 -9.41 13.56 -1.42
C ASN A 151 -9.63 14.57 -0.28
N ALA A 152 -10.65 14.36 0.55
CA ALA A 152 -10.92 15.21 1.70
C ALA A 152 -9.83 15.11 2.79
N LEU A 153 -9.23 13.93 2.98
CA LEU A 153 -8.09 13.76 3.88
C LEU A 153 -6.91 14.64 3.44
N ILE A 154 -6.59 14.64 2.14
CA ILE A 154 -5.50 15.46 1.57
C ILE A 154 -5.84 16.95 1.64
N GLN A 155 -7.09 17.34 1.39
CA GLN A 155 -7.53 18.74 1.49
C GLN A 155 -7.37 19.35 2.89
N ARG A 156 -7.30 18.53 3.94
CA ARG A 156 -7.08 18.99 5.33
C ARG A 156 -5.61 19.26 5.67
N ILE A 157 -4.68 18.97 4.76
CA ILE A 157 -3.27 19.27 4.97
C ILE A 157 -3.08 20.79 5.02
N ASP A 158 -2.54 21.28 6.12
CA ASP A 158 -2.44 22.71 6.46
C ASP A 158 -1.01 23.15 6.79
N PHE A 159 -0.04 22.27 6.62
CA PHE A 159 1.37 22.45 7.00
C PHE A 159 2.34 22.65 5.83
N THR A 160 1.86 22.56 4.58
CA THR A 160 2.66 22.83 3.37
C THR A 160 1.76 23.06 2.13
N LYS A 161 2.35 23.35 0.97
CA LYS A 161 1.67 23.47 -0.33
C LYS A 161 1.23 22.09 -0.83
N VAL A 162 0.01 21.99 -1.35
CA VAL A 162 -0.57 20.70 -1.78
C VAL A 162 -1.24 20.82 -3.14
N MET A 163 -0.97 19.86 -4.02
CA MET A 163 -1.64 19.67 -5.30
C MET A 163 -2.16 18.22 -5.38
N GLN A 164 -3.33 18.04 -5.99
CA GLN A 164 -3.86 16.73 -6.36
C GLN A 164 -3.94 16.63 -7.88
N ILE A 165 -3.42 15.54 -8.44
CA ILE A 165 -3.51 15.20 -9.87
C ILE A 165 -4.10 13.80 -10.01
N PHE A 166 -4.88 13.58 -11.07
CA PHE A 166 -5.63 12.35 -11.27
C PHE A 166 -5.21 11.68 -12.58
N TYR A 167 -4.76 10.44 -12.51
CA TYR A 167 -4.41 9.63 -13.67
C TYR A 167 -5.66 9.41 -14.55
N PRO A 168 -5.71 9.98 -15.77
CA PRO A 168 -6.94 10.05 -16.54
C PRO A 168 -7.30 8.72 -17.22
N TYR A 169 -6.43 7.71 -17.17
CA TYR A 169 -6.64 6.42 -17.81
C TYR A 169 -6.74 5.28 -16.78
N SER A 170 -7.35 5.56 -15.62
CA SER A 170 -7.56 4.54 -14.59
C SER A 170 -8.64 3.52 -14.99
N ILE A 171 -8.62 2.36 -14.33
CA ILE A 171 -9.67 1.34 -14.45
C ILE A 171 -11.03 1.86 -13.96
N GLN A 172 -11.05 2.86 -13.05
CA GLN A 172 -12.28 3.49 -12.59
C GLN A 172 -12.94 4.29 -13.72
N LEU A 173 -12.13 4.97 -14.53
CA LEU A 173 -12.58 5.76 -15.68
C LEU A 173 -12.88 4.91 -16.91
N HIS A 174 -12.23 3.75 -17.06
CA HIS A 174 -12.36 2.88 -18.23
C HIS A 174 -12.83 1.46 -17.83
N PRO A 175 -13.95 1.28 -17.12
CA PRO A 175 -14.27 0.00 -16.49
C PRO A 175 -14.46 -1.16 -17.48
N ASN A 176 -14.93 -0.87 -18.70
CA ASN A 176 -15.35 -1.87 -19.70
C ASN A 176 -14.59 -1.78 -21.03
N GLU A 177 -13.45 -1.09 -21.06
CA GLU A 177 -12.63 -0.91 -22.26
C GLU A 177 -11.16 -0.79 -21.86
N PHE A 178 -10.24 -0.86 -22.81
CA PHE A 178 -8.83 -0.59 -22.52
C PHE A 178 -8.64 0.87 -22.08
N PRO A 179 -7.89 1.18 -21.00
CA PRO A 179 -7.03 0.28 -20.22
C PRO A 179 -7.67 -0.29 -18.94
N GLY A 180 -8.98 -0.29 -18.74
CA GLY A 180 -9.61 -1.21 -17.79
C GLY A 180 -9.84 -2.60 -18.38
N HIS A 181 -10.93 -3.25 -18.00
CA HIS A 181 -11.24 -4.61 -18.43
C HIS A 181 -12.22 -4.60 -19.60
N ASP A 182 -11.72 -4.83 -20.82
CA ASP A 182 -12.59 -5.02 -21.98
C ASP A 182 -13.21 -6.42 -21.94
N PRO A 183 -14.53 -6.58 -22.09
CA PRO A 183 -15.20 -7.90 -22.15
C PRO A 183 -14.66 -8.83 -23.25
N LYS A 184 -13.98 -8.29 -24.27
CA LYS A 184 -13.36 -9.04 -25.38
C LYS A 184 -11.88 -9.33 -25.14
N ASP A 185 -11.30 -8.96 -24.00
CA ASP A 185 -9.95 -9.38 -23.61
C ASP A 185 -9.89 -10.91 -23.43
N CYS A 186 -8.73 -11.48 -23.75
CA CYS A 186 -8.46 -12.88 -23.49
C CYS A 186 -8.37 -13.13 -21.97
N LEU A 187 -8.89 -14.28 -21.52
CA LEU A 187 -8.74 -14.68 -20.12
C LEU A 187 -7.26 -14.90 -19.80
N ARG A 188 -6.82 -14.45 -18.62
CA ARG A 188 -5.42 -14.50 -18.17
C ARG A 188 -4.71 -15.82 -18.48
N ASN A 189 -5.34 -16.95 -18.16
CA ASN A 189 -4.75 -18.29 -18.27
C ASN A 189 -5.16 -19.06 -19.53
N MET A 190 -5.81 -18.40 -20.49
CA MET A 190 -6.19 -19.02 -21.76
C MET A 190 -4.94 -19.39 -22.56
N LYS A 191 -4.93 -20.57 -23.20
CA LYS A 191 -3.82 -20.93 -24.10
C LYS A 191 -3.86 -20.08 -25.36
N LYS A 192 -2.69 -19.74 -25.91
CA LYS A 192 -2.60 -18.90 -27.12
C LYS A 192 -3.38 -19.45 -28.31
N GLU A 193 -3.33 -20.76 -28.54
CA GLU A 193 -4.11 -21.40 -29.62
C GLU A 193 -5.62 -21.24 -29.43
N GLU A 194 -6.10 -21.35 -28.19
CA GLU A 194 -7.51 -21.16 -27.84
C GLU A 194 -7.91 -19.70 -27.99
N ALA A 195 -7.08 -18.76 -27.53
CA ALA A 195 -7.29 -17.32 -27.68
C ALA A 195 -7.39 -16.92 -29.16
N LEU A 196 -6.52 -17.45 -30.01
CA LEU A 196 -6.54 -17.21 -31.46
C LEU A 196 -7.83 -17.77 -32.11
N LYS A 197 -8.29 -18.94 -31.69
CA LYS A 197 -9.57 -19.52 -32.15
C LYS A 197 -10.77 -18.70 -31.67
N LYS A 198 -10.75 -18.23 -30.43
CA LYS A 198 -11.79 -17.38 -29.84
C LYS A 198 -11.82 -15.98 -30.46
N GLY A 199 -10.68 -15.50 -30.96
CA GLY A 199 -10.56 -14.17 -31.57
C GLY A 199 -10.66 -13.02 -30.57
N CYS A 200 -10.22 -13.21 -29.33
CA CYS A 200 -10.17 -12.13 -28.32
C CYS A 200 -9.11 -11.07 -28.66
N ASN A 201 -9.31 -9.83 -28.19
CA ASN A 201 -8.61 -8.62 -28.63
C ASN A 201 -7.07 -8.77 -28.62
N ASN A 202 -6.53 -9.28 -27.51
CA ASN A 202 -5.09 -9.41 -27.27
C ASN A 202 -4.55 -10.82 -27.54
N ALA A 203 -5.26 -11.68 -28.27
CA ALA A 203 -4.90 -13.09 -28.49
C ALA A 203 -3.48 -13.33 -29.01
N LYS A 204 -2.98 -12.41 -29.87
CA LYS A 204 -1.64 -12.49 -30.45
C LYS A 204 -0.52 -12.07 -29.49
N PHE A 205 -0.85 -11.44 -28.37
CA PHE A 205 0.07 -10.72 -27.49
C PHE A 205 0.02 -11.18 -26.02
N PRO A 206 0.25 -12.47 -25.71
CA PRO A 206 0.49 -12.87 -24.32
C PRO A 206 1.86 -12.36 -23.84
N ASP A 207 2.07 -12.39 -22.52
CA ASP A 207 3.37 -12.14 -21.90
C ASP A 207 4.38 -13.27 -22.17
N LEU A 208 5.61 -13.12 -21.66
CA LEU A 208 6.69 -14.10 -21.80
C LEU A 208 6.32 -15.49 -21.26
N TYR A 209 5.40 -15.57 -20.32
CA TYR A 209 4.96 -16.80 -19.66
C TYR A 209 3.65 -17.34 -20.25
N GLY A 210 3.14 -16.73 -21.32
CA GLY A 210 1.91 -17.16 -21.98
C GLY A 210 0.61 -16.69 -21.30
N HIS A 211 0.67 -15.75 -20.36
CA HIS A 211 -0.52 -15.17 -19.74
C HIS A 211 -0.99 -13.91 -20.47
N TYR A 212 -2.30 -13.66 -20.43
CA TYR A 212 -2.90 -12.43 -20.91
C TYR A 212 -3.04 -11.39 -19.81
N ARG A 213 -3.11 -10.13 -20.26
CA ARG A 213 -3.23 -8.94 -19.43
C ARG A 213 -4.38 -9.03 -18.43
N GLU A 214 -4.12 -8.60 -17.19
CA GLU A 214 -5.14 -8.22 -16.22
C GLU A 214 -5.00 -6.73 -15.90
N ALA A 215 -6.08 -5.97 -16.04
CA ALA A 215 -6.05 -4.51 -15.96
C ALA A 215 -5.46 -3.97 -14.65
N LYS A 216 -5.89 -4.54 -13.52
CA LYS A 216 -5.44 -4.17 -12.16
C LYS A 216 -3.92 -4.25 -11.98
N PHE A 217 -3.23 -5.19 -12.64
CA PHE A 217 -1.77 -5.33 -12.53
C PHE A 217 -1.02 -4.35 -13.42
N THR A 218 -1.64 -3.89 -14.50
CA THR A 218 -1.01 -2.92 -15.42
C THR A 218 -1.15 -1.47 -14.95
N GLN A 219 -2.20 -1.14 -14.19
CA GLN A 219 -2.51 0.23 -13.78
C GLN A 219 -1.33 0.89 -13.05
N THR A 220 -0.74 0.22 -12.05
CA THR A 220 0.35 0.80 -11.24
C THR A 220 1.52 1.27 -12.09
N LYS A 221 1.91 0.51 -13.11
CA LYS A 221 2.99 0.88 -14.02
C LYS A 221 2.60 2.06 -14.91
N HIS A 222 1.38 2.06 -15.46
CA HIS A 222 0.92 3.17 -16.29
C HIS A 222 0.79 4.47 -15.50
N HIS A 223 0.20 4.41 -14.30
CA HIS A 223 0.11 5.53 -13.36
C HIS A 223 1.52 6.06 -13.02
N TRP A 224 2.47 5.16 -12.71
CA TRP A 224 3.82 5.57 -12.36
C TRP A 224 4.51 6.35 -13.48
N TRP A 225 4.39 5.88 -14.72
CA TRP A 225 5.00 6.55 -15.86
C TRP A 225 4.29 7.86 -16.20
N TRP A 226 2.96 7.86 -16.22
CA TRP A 226 2.17 9.07 -16.48
C TRP A 226 2.49 10.19 -15.49
N LYS A 227 2.50 9.90 -14.18
CA LYS A 227 2.67 10.95 -13.15
C LYS A 227 4.04 11.61 -13.24
N VAL A 228 5.09 10.85 -13.57
CA VAL A 228 6.44 11.40 -13.72
C VAL A 228 6.50 12.34 -14.92
N ASN A 229 5.96 11.93 -16.08
CA ASN A 229 5.92 12.80 -17.25
C ASN A 229 5.03 14.04 -17.01
N HIS A 230 3.87 13.86 -16.37
CA HIS A 230 2.97 14.96 -16.09
C HIS A 230 3.58 15.97 -15.11
N LEU A 231 4.31 15.50 -14.09
CA LEU A 231 5.06 16.37 -13.18
C LEU A 231 6.14 17.17 -13.91
N MET A 232 6.92 16.53 -14.77
CA MET A 232 8.07 17.18 -15.42
C MET A 232 7.63 18.13 -16.54
N ASP A 233 6.66 17.73 -17.36
CA ASP A 233 6.31 18.45 -18.60
C ASP A 233 4.90 19.06 -18.59
N GLY A 234 4.00 18.56 -17.73
CA GLY A 234 2.57 18.91 -17.75
C GLY A 234 2.13 19.95 -16.73
N LEU A 235 2.82 20.05 -15.59
CA LEU A 235 2.44 20.95 -14.50
C LEU A 235 3.12 22.32 -14.64
N GLN A 236 2.33 23.39 -14.56
CA GLN A 236 2.83 24.75 -14.68
C GLN A 236 3.71 25.15 -13.50
N ILE A 237 3.39 24.69 -12.29
CA ILE A 237 4.13 25.04 -11.07
C ILE A 237 5.56 24.47 -11.06
N THR A 238 5.81 23.36 -11.76
CA THR A 238 7.13 22.70 -11.84
C THR A 238 7.90 23.02 -13.12
N LYS A 239 7.37 23.87 -14.01
CA LYS A 239 7.96 24.15 -15.33
C LYS A 239 9.43 24.60 -15.31
N ASN A 240 9.81 25.37 -14.30
CA ASN A 240 11.18 25.89 -14.11
C ASN A 240 11.86 25.30 -12.86
N HIS A 241 11.31 24.21 -12.33
CA HIS A 241 11.85 23.58 -11.13
C HIS A 241 13.13 22.82 -11.48
N ILE A 242 14.18 23.04 -10.70
CA ILE A 242 15.51 22.41 -10.88
C ILE A 242 15.96 21.64 -9.62
N GLY A 243 15.19 21.75 -8.54
CA GLY A 243 15.44 21.08 -7.26
C GLY A 243 15.12 19.58 -7.31
N PRO A 244 15.27 18.91 -6.16
CA PRO A 244 15.00 17.48 -6.08
C PRO A 244 13.50 17.17 -6.18
N VAL A 245 13.21 16.09 -6.91
CA VAL A 245 11.89 15.43 -6.92
C VAL A 245 12.01 14.12 -6.15
N LEU A 246 11.27 14.00 -5.05
CA LEU A 246 11.21 12.80 -4.22
C LEU A 246 9.94 12.01 -4.54
N LEU A 247 10.10 10.76 -5.00
CA LEU A 247 8.98 9.86 -5.32
C LEU A 247 8.68 8.94 -4.14
N LEU A 248 7.45 8.99 -3.63
CA LEU A 248 6.94 8.14 -2.55
C LEU A 248 5.65 7.41 -2.97
N GLU A 249 5.26 6.43 -2.17
CA GLU A 249 3.98 5.72 -2.26
C GLU A 249 3.18 5.97 -0.97
N GLU A 250 1.87 5.78 -1.03
CA GLU A 250 0.93 6.03 0.09
C GLU A 250 1.25 5.26 1.38
N ASP A 251 2.04 4.19 1.32
CA ASP A 251 2.45 3.35 2.45
C ASP A 251 3.90 3.50 2.88
N HIS A 252 4.59 4.54 2.39
CA HIS A 252 5.82 4.98 3.01
C HIS A 252 5.57 5.73 4.32
N TYR A 253 6.62 5.82 5.13
CA TYR A 253 6.69 6.65 6.33
C TYR A 253 8.05 7.34 6.32
N VAL A 254 8.11 8.65 6.59
CA VAL A 254 9.36 9.40 6.56
C VAL A 254 9.91 9.66 7.96
N ALA A 255 11.24 9.65 8.09
CA ALA A 255 11.91 10.09 9.32
C ALA A 255 11.79 11.62 9.49
N PRO A 256 11.71 12.18 10.71
CA PRO A 256 11.52 13.62 10.91
C PRO A 256 12.59 14.53 10.28
N ASP A 257 13.79 14.01 10.02
CA ASP A 257 14.95 14.71 9.47
C ASP A 257 15.21 14.40 7.98
N PHE A 258 14.31 13.69 7.29
CA PHE A 258 14.57 13.19 5.94
C PHE A 258 14.92 14.28 4.93
N LEU A 259 14.33 15.48 5.04
CA LEU A 259 14.63 16.63 4.19
C LEU A 259 16.02 17.19 4.45
N TYR A 260 16.45 17.21 5.72
CA TYR A 260 17.79 17.63 6.09
C TYR A 260 18.84 16.66 5.51
N ILE A 261 18.59 15.35 5.66
CA ILE A 261 19.47 14.30 5.14
C ILE A 261 19.51 14.35 3.60
N LEU A 262 18.38 14.56 2.92
CA LEU A 262 18.33 14.72 1.47
C LEU A 262 19.26 15.85 1.00
N ARG A 263 19.15 17.04 1.62
CA ARG A 263 20.02 18.18 1.29
C ARG A 263 21.50 17.87 1.53
N MET A 264 21.84 17.16 2.60
CA MET A 264 23.21 16.71 2.85
C MET A 264 23.69 15.76 1.75
N MET A 265 22.86 14.81 1.32
CA MET A 265 23.18 13.87 0.26
C MET A 265 23.37 14.57 -1.09
N GLU A 266 22.56 15.59 -1.42
CA GLU A 266 22.73 16.39 -2.63
C GLU A 266 24.05 17.16 -2.64
N ASN A 267 24.42 17.79 -1.52
CA ASN A 267 25.70 18.47 -1.39
C ASN A 267 26.89 17.50 -1.49
N LEU A 268 26.75 16.32 -0.87
CA LEU A 268 27.80 15.30 -0.90
C LEU A 268 27.94 14.69 -2.30
N LYS A 269 26.85 14.50 -3.04
CA LYS A 269 26.84 14.02 -4.43
C LYS A 269 27.76 14.88 -5.30
N ILE A 270 27.66 16.21 -5.21
CA ILE A 270 28.47 17.14 -6.03
C ILE A 270 29.97 16.91 -5.85
N THR A 271 30.42 16.67 -4.62
CA THR A 271 31.85 16.61 -4.28
C THR A 271 32.42 15.20 -4.17
N LYS A 272 31.59 14.20 -3.83
CA LYS A 272 32.02 12.82 -3.53
C LYS A 272 31.45 11.77 -4.47
N CYS A 273 30.36 12.05 -5.19
CA CYS A 273 29.79 11.11 -6.16
C CYS A 273 29.18 11.83 -7.37
N PRO A 274 29.99 12.51 -8.19
CA PRO A 274 29.49 13.22 -9.38
C PRO A 274 28.80 12.28 -10.38
N GLN A 275 29.12 10.98 -10.35
CA GLN A 275 28.48 9.94 -11.16
C GLN A 275 27.14 9.44 -10.62
N CYS A 276 26.78 9.75 -9.37
CA CYS A 276 25.50 9.32 -8.80
C CYS A 276 24.36 10.10 -9.47
N ASN A 277 23.35 9.40 -10.02
CA ASN A 277 22.22 10.05 -10.69
C ASN A 277 20.99 10.15 -9.78
N ILE A 278 20.72 9.11 -8.99
CA ILE A 278 19.52 8.98 -8.15
C ILE A 278 19.98 8.80 -6.70
N LEU A 279 19.29 9.47 -5.79
CA LEU A 279 19.48 9.34 -4.35
C LEU A 279 18.34 8.50 -3.77
N CYS A 280 18.66 7.67 -2.78
CA CYS A 280 17.68 6.84 -2.09
C CYS A 280 17.76 7.10 -0.58
N LEU A 281 16.63 7.43 0.05
CA LEU A 281 16.57 7.81 1.47
C LEU A 281 16.59 6.60 2.42
N GLY A 282 16.45 5.38 1.91
CA GLY A 282 16.45 4.19 2.75
C GLY A 282 16.47 2.90 1.95
N THR A 283 16.80 1.81 2.62
CA THR A 283 16.73 0.45 2.08
C THR A 283 16.16 -0.47 3.15
N TYR A 284 15.46 -1.52 2.72
CA TYR A 284 14.87 -2.49 3.62
C TYR A 284 15.96 -3.38 4.23
N VAL A 285 16.42 -3.05 5.44
CA VAL A 285 17.31 -3.91 6.23
C VAL A 285 16.53 -4.66 7.31
N LYS A 286 16.87 -5.94 7.51
CA LYS A 286 16.21 -6.80 8.50
C LYS A 286 16.50 -6.39 9.95
N SER A 287 17.57 -5.63 10.20
CA SER A 287 17.92 -5.09 11.51
C SER A 287 18.79 -3.85 11.36
N TYR A 288 18.48 -2.80 12.11
CA TYR A 288 19.36 -1.65 12.26
C TYR A 288 20.11 -1.74 13.60
N ASN A 289 21.43 -1.56 13.58
CA ASN A 289 22.22 -1.35 14.79
C ASN A 289 22.80 0.06 14.77
N TYR A 290 21.96 1.06 15.03
CA TYR A 290 22.39 2.46 15.09
C TYR A 290 23.44 2.71 16.20
N ALA A 291 23.42 1.89 17.27
CA ALA A 291 24.39 1.97 18.37
C ALA A 291 25.82 1.51 17.99
N ALA A 292 25.98 0.77 16.89
CA ALA A 292 27.31 0.43 16.37
C ALA A 292 28.02 1.64 15.74
N PHE A 293 27.27 2.64 15.29
CA PHE A 293 27.81 3.84 14.64
C PHE A 293 28.09 4.99 15.61
N THR A 294 27.59 4.93 16.85
CA THR A 294 27.87 5.91 17.92
C THR A 294 29.19 5.65 18.65
N LYS A 295 30.01 4.67 18.23
CA LYS A 295 31.28 4.29 18.90
C LYS A 295 32.54 4.64 18.11
N LYS A 296 32.53 5.76 17.38
CA LYS A 296 33.76 6.35 16.83
C LYS A 296 33.82 7.82 17.21
N ASP A 297 34.27 8.04 18.46
CA ASP A 297 35.00 9.25 18.84
C ASP A 297 36.50 8.91 18.80
#